data_AF-A0A6A2YPW8-F1
#
_entry.id   AF-A0A6A2YPW8-F1
#
_cell.length_a   1.000
_cell.length_b   1.000
_cell.length_c   1.000
_cell.angle_alpha   90.00
_cell.angle_beta   90.00
_cell.angle_gamma   90.00
#
_symmetry.space_group_name_H-M   'P 1'
#
loop_
_entity.id
_entity.type
_entity.pdbx_description
1 polymer ?
#
loop_
_entity_poly.entity_id
_entity_poly.type
_entity_poly.pdbx_seq_one_letter_code
_entity_poly.pdbx_strand_id
1 'polypeptide(L)'
;MEVTSGEGKSNGNCVNKSKHERRVGLIYDQRMCKHRTPYGDDHPEKPDRITVIWNRLELAGIPQRCVVLHAKETEDKYLCGVHSKNHVNLIRNISSKQYDSRRNRVASKLNSIYLNEGSSESAYLAAGSVIEVAERVAKGELNSAFAIVRPPGHHAEYDEAMGFCLFNNIAIAASFLLDQRPELGIKKILIVDWDVHHGNGTQKTFWKDPRVLFFSVHRHEFGSFYPANDDGFYTMVGEGPGAGYNINVPWENGRCGDADYLAVWDHILVPVAKEFNPDIILISAGFDAAVGDPLGGCRVTPYGYSVLLKKLMDFAQGRIVLALEGGYNLDSIANSALACMEVLLEDKPISDLTDAYPFESTWRVIQAVRKKLSAFWPTLSDELPTTLTNQKAPPHVLLSSSESEDEVDEASEIISKDLVQAIEDVVEPLLKLKIEDYHGQVTSASWRSKLTKTEIWYASFGSNMWKSRFFCYIEGGQVIGMKKPCSGSMDRNPPKETRWKTFPHRLFFGRDFTQTWGPGGVAFLDPLSNNEEKAYMCLYKITLEQFNDVLLQENDRDHDMNCPLFDLNALDSIANEGSLIVEAVKVSTLCN
;
A
#
# COMPACT_ATOMS: atom_id res chain seq x y z
N MET A 1 22.52 -55.35 -65.12
CA MET A 1 23.00 -55.92 -63.85
C MET A 1 23.30 -54.72 -62.98
N GLU A 2 22.34 -54.40 -62.11
CA GLU A 2 22.45 -54.62 -60.65
C GLU A 2 23.36 -53.56 -60.00
N VAL A 3 23.11 -52.97 -58.84
CA VAL A 3 22.00 -52.85 -57.88
C VAL A 3 22.46 -51.70 -56.95
N THR A 4 21.50 -50.89 -56.53
CA THR A 4 21.42 -49.87 -55.47
C THR A 4 22.57 -49.64 -54.44
N SER A 5 22.77 -48.36 -54.10
CA SER A 5 22.78 -47.87 -52.71
C SER A 5 22.32 -46.41 -52.68
N GLY A 6 21.23 -46.12 -51.97
CA GLY A 6 20.64 -44.79 -51.86
C GLY A 6 20.96 -44.11 -50.52
N GLU A 7 21.02 -42.78 -50.55
CA GLU A 7 20.73 -41.91 -49.40
C GLU A 7 19.89 -40.73 -49.92
N GLY A 8 18.68 -40.61 -49.38
CA GLY A 8 17.73 -39.55 -49.71
C GLY A 8 18.03 -38.26 -48.97
N LYS A 9 18.11 -37.14 -49.72
CA LYS A 9 18.08 -35.79 -49.16
C LYS A 9 16.62 -35.34 -49.00
N SER A 10 16.19 -35.13 -47.76
CA SER A 10 14.95 -34.44 -47.42
C SER A 10 15.13 -32.93 -47.57
N ASN A 11 14.35 -32.32 -48.47
CA ASN A 11 14.22 -30.87 -48.59
C ASN A 11 13.46 -30.31 -47.38
N GLY A 12 14.17 -29.62 -46.49
CA GLY A 12 13.58 -28.77 -45.46
C GLY A 12 13.38 -27.36 -45.98
N ASN A 13 12.13 -26.99 -46.28
CA ASN A 13 11.73 -25.60 -46.50
C ASN A 13 11.77 -24.84 -45.17
N CYS A 14 12.86 -24.12 -44.90
CA CYS A 14 12.87 -23.07 -43.87
C CYS A 14 12.11 -21.85 -44.39
N VAL A 15 10.86 -21.70 -43.95
CA VAL A 15 10.12 -20.45 -44.07
C VAL A 15 10.79 -19.42 -43.16
N ASN A 16 11.53 -18.50 -43.77
CA ASN A 16 11.99 -17.27 -43.11
C ASN A 16 10.76 -16.45 -42.69
N LYS A 17 10.34 -16.56 -41.42
CA LYS A 17 9.46 -15.56 -40.79
C LYS A 17 10.28 -14.27 -40.68
N SER A 18 10.04 -13.31 -41.57
CA SER A 18 10.47 -11.93 -41.34
C SER A 18 9.90 -11.49 -39.99
N LYS A 19 10.76 -11.16 -39.01
CA LYS A 19 10.33 -10.51 -37.77
C LYS A 19 9.66 -9.19 -38.16
N HIS A 20 8.33 -9.15 -38.15
CA HIS A 20 7.63 -7.87 -38.22
C HIS A 20 7.99 -7.09 -36.96
N GLU A 21 8.59 -5.91 -37.16
CA GLU A 21 8.91 -4.98 -36.09
C GLU A 21 7.61 -4.55 -35.39
N ARG A 22 7.58 -4.63 -34.05
CA ARG A 22 6.38 -4.33 -33.27
C ARG A 22 6.09 -2.83 -33.35
N ARG A 23 4.86 -2.46 -33.70
CA ARG A 23 4.41 -1.07 -33.70
C ARG A 23 3.92 -0.68 -32.31
N VAL A 24 4.77 0.02 -31.56
CA VAL A 24 4.48 0.47 -30.20
C VAL A 24 4.08 1.94 -30.22
N GLY A 25 2.91 2.29 -29.69
CA GLY A 25 2.48 3.68 -29.51
C GLY A 25 3.05 4.31 -28.24
N LEU A 26 3.33 5.60 -28.29
CA LEU A 26 3.82 6.35 -27.14
C LEU A 26 3.13 7.72 -27.08
N ILE A 27 2.55 8.08 -25.94
CA ILE A 27 2.02 9.43 -25.69
C ILE A 27 2.70 10.04 -24.47
N TYR A 28 3.15 11.28 -24.63
CA TYR A 28 3.57 12.20 -23.58
C TYR A 28 3.16 13.61 -24.01
N ASP A 29 2.71 14.44 -23.06
CA ASP A 29 2.41 15.84 -23.34
C ASP A 29 2.73 16.72 -22.13
N GLN A 30 3.64 17.67 -22.32
CA GLN A 30 4.11 18.58 -21.28
C GLN A 30 2.98 19.47 -20.71
N ARG A 31 1.85 19.65 -21.41
CA ARG A 31 0.70 20.39 -20.87
C ARG A 31 0.15 19.76 -19.59
N MET A 32 0.28 18.43 -19.44
CA MET A 32 -0.08 17.74 -18.21
C MET A 32 0.78 18.18 -17.00
N CYS A 33 1.96 18.77 -17.21
CA CYS A 33 2.81 19.33 -16.15
C CYS A 33 2.22 20.60 -15.50
N LYS A 34 1.15 21.18 -16.07
CA LYS A 34 0.48 22.35 -15.49
C LYS A 34 -0.31 22.01 -14.23
N HIS A 35 -0.77 20.76 -14.06
CA HIS A 35 -1.30 20.27 -12.77
C HIS A 35 -0.12 20.08 -11.79
N ARG A 36 0.07 20.96 -10.82
CA ARG A 36 1.21 20.94 -9.91
C ARG A 36 0.79 21.48 -8.56
N THR A 37 1.53 21.16 -7.52
CA THR A 37 1.17 21.61 -6.18
C THR A 37 1.10 23.13 -6.09
N PRO A 38 0.03 23.66 -5.45
CA PRO A 38 -0.02 25.06 -5.12
C PRO A 38 1.16 25.43 -4.19
N TYR A 39 1.77 26.60 -4.41
CA TYR A 39 2.73 27.25 -3.50
C TYR A 39 4.05 26.52 -3.21
N GLY A 40 4.42 25.50 -3.98
CA GLY A 40 5.75 24.87 -3.87
C GLY A 40 5.89 23.86 -2.73
N ASP A 41 4.77 23.34 -2.22
CA ASP A 41 4.77 22.20 -1.29
C ASP A 41 5.45 20.99 -1.95
N ASP A 42 6.35 20.33 -1.21
CA ASP A 42 6.99 19.09 -1.64
C ASP A 42 5.99 17.95 -1.53
N HIS A 43 5.40 17.60 -2.67
CA HIS A 43 4.38 16.56 -2.78
C HIS A 43 4.85 15.48 -3.75
N PRO A 44 4.62 14.20 -3.43
CA PRO A 44 5.13 13.09 -4.23
C PRO A 44 4.55 13.07 -5.65
N GLU A 45 3.25 13.37 -5.81
CA GLU A 45 2.66 13.55 -7.13
C GLU A 45 2.99 14.94 -7.68
N LYS A 46 4.02 15.01 -8.54
CA LYS A 46 4.54 16.24 -9.14
C LYS A 46 4.87 16.08 -10.64
N PRO A 47 4.94 17.19 -11.41
CA PRO A 47 5.22 17.15 -12.85
C PRO A 47 6.49 16.41 -13.27
N ASP A 48 7.50 16.38 -12.40
CA ASP A 48 8.77 15.73 -12.68
C ASP A 48 8.59 14.25 -13.00
N ARG A 49 7.58 13.58 -12.42
CA ARG A 49 7.29 12.15 -12.63
C ARG A 49 7.19 11.75 -14.10
N ILE A 50 6.42 12.50 -14.91
CA ILE A 50 6.30 12.21 -16.34
C ILE A 50 7.50 12.75 -17.14
N THR A 51 8.13 13.81 -16.64
CA THR A 51 9.26 14.46 -17.31
C THR A 51 10.51 13.58 -17.24
N VAL A 52 10.81 12.97 -16.09
CA VAL A 52 11.95 12.06 -15.93
C VAL A 52 11.78 10.78 -16.74
N ILE A 53 10.55 10.24 -16.84
CA ILE A 53 10.27 9.13 -17.75
C ILE A 53 10.60 9.54 -19.18
N TRP A 54 10.01 10.64 -19.68
CA TRP A 54 10.22 11.08 -21.05
C TRP A 54 11.70 11.30 -21.37
N ASN A 55 12.43 12.02 -20.51
CA ASN A 55 13.86 12.27 -20.68
C ASN A 55 14.66 10.96 -20.71
N ARG A 56 14.34 10.00 -19.82
CA ARG A 56 15.00 8.69 -19.79
C ARG A 56 14.77 7.90 -21.07
N LEU A 57 13.54 7.93 -21.60
CA LEU A 57 13.18 7.29 -22.85
C LEU A 57 13.86 7.96 -24.06
N GLU A 58 13.95 9.29 -24.10
CA GLU A 58 14.68 10.04 -25.12
C GLU A 58 16.17 9.68 -25.13
N LEU A 59 16.81 9.66 -23.96
CA LEU A 59 18.22 9.26 -23.82
C LEU A 59 18.47 7.82 -24.29
N ALA A 60 17.49 6.93 -24.11
CA ALA A 60 17.56 5.54 -24.58
C ALA A 60 17.14 5.36 -26.04
N GLY A 61 16.76 6.43 -26.76
CA GLY A 61 16.34 6.36 -28.16
C GLY A 61 15.00 5.64 -28.39
N ILE A 62 14.14 5.57 -27.36
CA ILE A 62 12.85 4.86 -27.42
C ILE A 62 11.84 5.56 -28.34
N PRO A 63 11.66 6.90 -28.31
CA PRO A 63 10.68 7.57 -29.18
C PRO A 63 10.93 7.34 -30.67
N GLN A 64 12.19 7.22 -31.10
CA GLN A 64 12.56 6.97 -32.49
C GLN A 64 12.17 5.57 -32.97
N ARG A 65 11.93 4.65 -32.04
CA ARG A 65 11.47 3.27 -32.29
C ARG A 65 9.96 3.11 -32.11
N CYS A 66 9.25 4.17 -31.73
CA CYS A 66 7.82 4.17 -31.44
C CYS A 66 7.01 5.02 -32.43
N VAL A 67 5.70 4.79 -32.47
CA VAL A 67 4.74 5.71 -33.06
C VAL A 67 4.37 6.73 -31.98
N VAL A 68 5.04 7.88 -31.98
CA VAL A 68 4.73 8.99 -31.06
C VAL A 68 3.42 9.66 -31.50
N LEU A 69 2.46 9.72 -30.59
CA LEU A 69 1.13 10.29 -30.83
C LEU A 69 0.94 11.58 -30.01
N HIS A 70 0.06 12.45 -30.50
CA HIS A 70 -0.28 13.69 -29.78
C HIS A 70 -1.43 13.46 -28.80
N ALA A 71 -1.28 13.94 -27.57
CA ALA A 71 -2.36 13.94 -26.59
C ALA A 71 -3.50 14.87 -27.04
N LYS A 72 -4.73 14.41 -26.81
CA LYS A 72 -5.96 15.15 -27.09
C LYS A 72 -6.85 15.12 -25.85
N GLU A 73 -7.57 16.21 -25.64
CA GLU A 73 -8.62 16.23 -24.62
C GLU A 73 -9.75 15.29 -25.03
N THR A 74 -10.26 14.54 -24.06
CA THR A 74 -11.44 13.70 -24.27
C THR A 74 -12.73 14.53 -24.28
N GLU A 75 -13.82 13.92 -24.75
CA GLU A 75 -15.15 14.52 -24.70
C GLU A 75 -15.89 14.11 -23.42
N ASP A 76 -16.72 15.00 -22.90
CA ASP A 76 -17.50 14.77 -21.68
C ASP A 76 -18.41 13.56 -21.70
N LYS A 77 -18.94 13.18 -22.87
CA LYS A 77 -19.76 11.97 -23.01
C LYS A 77 -18.99 10.70 -22.65
N TYR A 78 -17.68 10.65 -22.90
CA TYR A 78 -16.85 9.48 -22.58
C TYR A 78 -16.53 9.46 -21.09
N LEU A 79 -16.25 10.62 -20.49
CA LEU A 79 -16.08 10.77 -19.05
C LEU A 79 -17.36 10.35 -18.29
N CYS A 80 -18.53 10.73 -18.80
CA CYS A 80 -19.84 10.39 -18.23
C CYS A 80 -20.21 8.89 -18.36
N GLY A 81 -19.42 8.09 -19.08
CA GLY A 81 -19.56 6.63 -19.07
C GLY A 81 -19.10 6.00 -17.75
N VAL A 82 -18.24 6.69 -17.01
CA VAL A 82 -17.64 6.21 -15.74
C VAL A 82 -17.97 7.11 -14.57
N HIS A 83 -18.05 8.43 -14.78
CA HIS A 83 -18.28 9.41 -13.73
C HIS A 83 -19.66 10.06 -13.84
N SER A 84 -20.14 10.56 -12.71
CA SER A 84 -21.34 11.39 -12.65
C SER A 84 -21.15 12.69 -13.44
N LYS A 85 -22.25 13.22 -13.98
CA LYS A 85 -22.24 14.54 -14.63
C LYS A 85 -21.78 15.65 -13.68
N ASN A 86 -22.05 15.53 -12.38
CA ASN A 86 -21.65 16.53 -11.40
C ASN A 86 -20.13 16.53 -11.20
N HIS A 87 -19.53 15.35 -11.09
CA HIS A 87 -18.08 15.18 -11.01
C HIS A 87 -17.39 15.73 -12.25
N VAL A 88 -17.85 15.34 -13.44
CA VAL A 88 -17.30 15.84 -14.71
C VAL A 88 -17.42 17.37 -14.82
N ASN A 89 -18.57 17.93 -14.44
CA ASN A 89 -18.74 19.39 -14.41
C ASN A 89 -17.86 20.07 -13.37
N LEU A 90 -17.62 19.46 -12.21
CA LEU A 90 -16.73 20.01 -11.19
C LEU A 90 -15.30 20.10 -11.73
N ILE A 91 -14.77 18.99 -12.26
CA ILE A 91 -13.40 18.93 -12.79
C ILE A 91 -13.25 19.82 -14.02
N ARG A 92 -14.25 19.92 -14.92
CA ARG A 92 -14.19 20.85 -16.07
C ARG A 92 -14.03 22.31 -15.64
N ASN A 93 -14.72 22.71 -14.58
CA ASN A 93 -14.79 24.11 -14.16
C ASN A 93 -13.73 24.49 -13.11
N ILE A 94 -13.02 23.52 -12.52
CA ILE A 94 -12.11 23.77 -11.38
C ILE A 94 -10.97 24.73 -11.74
N SER A 95 -10.53 24.75 -13.00
CA SER A 95 -9.49 25.66 -13.50
C SER A 95 -10.01 27.05 -13.90
N SER A 96 -11.31 27.31 -13.85
CA SER A 96 -11.88 28.63 -14.18
C SER A 96 -11.64 29.66 -13.06
N LYS A 97 -11.64 30.96 -13.42
CA LYS A 97 -11.49 32.08 -12.46
C LYS A 97 -12.55 32.08 -11.36
N GLN A 98 -13.74 31.55 -11.62
CA GLN A 98 -14.81 31.42 -10.62
C GLN A 98 -14.39 30.55 -9.43
N TYR A 99 -13.46 29.62 -9.64
CA TYR A 99 -12.95 28.71 -8.63
C TYR A 99 -11.66 29.18 -7.96
N ASP A 100 -11.05 30.31 -8.37
CA ASP A 100 -9.77 30.79 -7.82
C ASP A 100 -9.73 30.79 -6.28
N SER A 101 -10.75 31.36 -5.64
CA SER A 101 -10.85 31.43 -4.17
C SER A 101 -11.42 30.17 -3.51
N ARG A 102 -11.87 29.19 -4.31
CA ARG A 102 -12.57 27.98 -3.84
C ARG A 102 -11.78 26.69 -4.02
N ARG A 103 -10.78 26.64 -4.91
CA ARG A 103 -10.00 25.41 -5.23
C ARG A 103 -9.48 24.72 -3.98
N ASN A 104 -8.78 25.45 -3.11
CA ASN A 104 -8.21 24.87 -1.89
C ASN A 104 -9.29 24.31 -0.94
N ARG A 105 -10.46 24.98 -0.86
CA ARG A 105 -11.59 24.50 -0.06
C ARG A 105 -12.29 23.28 -0.67
N VAL A 106 -12.24 23.13 -2.00
CA VAL A 106 -12.72 21.91 -2.67
C VAL A 106 -11.75 20.78 -2.41
N ALA A 107 -10.45 21.00 -2.67
CA ALA A 107 -9.38 20.03 -2.45
C ALA A 107 -9.36 19.53 -0.99
N SER A 108 -9.50 20.41 0.00
CA SER A 108 -9.48 20.06 1.43
C SER A 108 -10.64 19.17 1.89
N LYS A 109 -11.66 18.95 1.05
CA LYS A 109 -12.80 18.06 1.32
C LYS A 109 -12.66 16.71 0.63
N LEU A 110 -11.71 16.58 -0.27
CA LEU A 110 -11.40 15.37 -1.01
C LEU A 110 -10.22 14.66 -0.34
N ASN A 111 -10.14 13.35 -0.52
CA ASN A 111 -9.11 12.55 0.10
C ASN A 111 -7.82 12.56 -0.76
N SER A 112 -6.74 13.15 -0.24
CA SER A 112 -5.43 13.18 -0.92
C SER A 112 -5.49 13.79 -2.32
N ILE A 113 -6.04 15.00 -2.44
CA ILE A 113 -6.15 15.75 -3.70
C ILE A 113 -5.62 17.17 -3.55
N TYR A 114 -4.93 17.65 -4.57
CA TYR A 114 -4.65 19.08 -4.76
C TYR A 114 -5.23 19.55 -6.11
N LEU A 115 -5.49 20.85 -6.25
CA LEU A 115 -6.14 21.43 -7.44
C LEU A 115 -5.53 22.80 -7.76
N ASN A 116 -5.41 23.11 -9.05
CA ASN A 116 -4.87 24.37 -9.58
C ASN A 116 -5.45 24.72 -10.97
N GLU A 117 -5.01 25.82 -11.59
CA GLU A 117 -5.47 26.24 -12.92
C GLU A 117 -5.11 25.29 -14.07
N GLY A 118 -4.18 24.36 -13.89
CA GLY A 118 -3.83 23.34 -14.90
C GLY A 118 -4.58 22.02 -14.75
N SER A 119 -5.39 21.86 -13.70
CA SER A 119 -5.98 20.57 -13.32
C SER A 119 -7.01 20.06 -14.32
N SER A 120 -7.89 20.94 -14.83
CA SER A 120 -8.89 20.56 -15.83
C SER A 120 -8.23 20.07 -17.13
N GLU A 121 -7.35 20.88 -17.74
CA GLU A 121 -6.68 20.52 -19.00
C GLU A 121 -5.89 19.21 -18.85
N SER A 122 -5.13 19.06 -17.75
CA SER A 122 -4.32 17.87 -17.52
C SER A 122 -5.17 16.60 -17.38
N ALA A 123 -6.29 16.65 -16.65
CA ALA A 123 -7.19 15.51 -16.48
C ALA A 123 -7.86 15.08 -17.80
N TYR A 124 -8.28 16.04 -18.64
CA TYR A 124 -8.87 15.74 -19.95
C TYR A 124 -7.85 15.17 -20.93
N LEU A 125 -6.61 15.68 -20.91
CA LEU A 125 -5.50 15.14 -21.70
C LEU A 125 -5.10 13.74 -21.25
N ALA A 126 -5.05 13.47 -19.94
CA ALA A 126 -4.73 12.15 -19.41
C ALA A 126 -5.74 11.10 -19.89
N ALA A 127 -7.03 11.33 -19.65
CA ALA A 127 -8.09 10.42 -20.07
C ALA A 127 -8.15 10.25 -21.61
N GLY A 128 -8.04 11.34 -22.36
CA GLY A 128 -8.07 11.31 -23.82
C GLY A 128 -6.86 10.60 -24.44
N SER A 129 -5.69 10.71 -23.81
CA SER A 129 -4.48 9.98 -24.24
C SER A 129 -4.66 8.48 -24.09
N VAL A 130 -5.20 8.01 -22.97
CA VAL A 130 -5.44 6.57 -22.73
C VAL A 130 -6.51 6.04 -23.70
N ILE A 131 -7.58 6.81 -23.97
CA ILE A 131 -8.57 6.46 -25.00
C ILE A 131 -7.92 6.31 -26.38
N GLU A 132 -7.10 7.29 -26.82
CA GLU A 132 -6.50 7.28 -28.16
C GLU A 132 -5.60 6.06 -28.37
N VAL A 133 -4.74 5.71 -27.39
CA VAL A 133 -3.90 4.52 -27.53
C VAL A 133 -4.70 3.22 -27.46
N ALA A 134 -5.72 3.15 -26.59
CA ALA A 134 -6.57 1.98 -26.46
C ALA A 134 -7.36 1.71 -27.74
N GLU A 135 -7.91 2.76 -28.37
CA GLU A 135 -8.62 2.64 -29.65
C GLU A 135 -7.70 2.14 -30.77
N ARG A 136 -6.48 2.66 -30.87
CA ARG A 136 -5.52 2.25 -31.91
C ARG A 136 -5.02 0.82 -31.74
N VAL A 137 -4.79 0.39 -30.49
CA VAL A 137 -4.44 -1.01 -30.20
C VAL A 137 -5.63 -1.92 -30.50
N ALA A 138 -6.86 -1.53 -30.13
CA ALA A 138 -8.07 -2.29 -30.44
C ALA A 138 -8.29 -2.46 -31.95
N LYS A 139 -8.02 -1.40 -32.76
CA LYS A 139 -8.06 -1.44 -34.23
C LYS A 139 -6.97 -2.29 -34.87
N GLY A 140 -5.94 -2.68 -34.12
CA GLY A 140 -4.75 -3.34 -34.67
C GLY A 140 -3.81 -2.40 -35.45
N GLU A 141 -3.97 -1.08 -35.30
CA GLU A 141 -3.01 -0.10 -35.83
C GLU A 141 -1.69 -0.14 -35.06
N LEU A 142 -1.75 -0.47 -33.78
CA LEU A 142 -0.62 -0.66 -32.89
C LEU A 142 -0.70 -2.05 -32.27
N ASN A 143 0.45 -2.66 -32.02
CA ASN A 143 0.51 -3.89 -31.23
C ASN A 143 0.25 -3.59 -29.76
N SER A 144 0.90 -2.56 -29.25
CA SER A 144 0.83 -2.14 -27.86
C SER A 144 1.12 -0.66 -27.72
N ALA A 145 0.87 -0.07 -26.56
CA ALA A 145 1.16 1.34 -26.33
C ALA A 145 1.40 1.68 -24.86
N PHE A 146 2.08 2.80 -24.61
CA PHE A 146 2.19 3.41 -23.29
C PHE A 146 1.76 4.89 -23.32
N ALA A 147 0.79 5.23 -22.48
CA ALA A 147 0.38 6.60 -22.22
C ALA A 147 1.04 7.09 -20.92
N ILE A 148 2.04 7.97 -21.05
CA ILE A 148 2.76 8.61 -19.94
C ILE A 148 1.94 9.82 -19.51
N VAL A 149 0.93 9.58 -18.67
CA VAL A 149 -0.11 10.55 -18.33
C VAL A 149 -0.04 11.00 -16.88
N ARG A 150 -0.57 12.19 -16.62
CA ARG A 150 -0.93 12.65 -15.28
C ARG A 150 -2.04 13.72 -15.36
N PRO A 151 -2.94 13.82 -14.38
CA PRO A 151 -3.03 13.04 -13.13
C PRO A 151 -3.29 11.54 -13.34
N PRO A 152 -2.96 10.67 -12.37
CA PRO A 152 -3.34 9.25 -12.38
C PRO A 152 -4.87 9.07 -12.32
N GLY A 153 -5.36 7.84 -12.36
CA GLY A 153 -6.79 7.55 -12.46
C GLY A 153 -7.38 6.44 -11.59
N HIS A 154 -6.66 5.38 -11.25
CA HIS A 154 -7.29 4.16 -10.70
C HIS A 154 -8.09 4.32 -9.38
N HIS A 155 -7.86 5.39 -8.62
CA HIS A 155 -8.61 5.70 -7.40
C HIS A 155 -9.88 6.51 -7.62
N ALA A 156 -10.02 7.23 -8.74
CA ALA A 156 -11.17 8.11 -8.97
C ALA A 156 -12.47 7.29 -9.07
N GLU A 157 -13.45 7.62 -8.22
CA GLU A 157 -14.74 6.93 -8.15
C GLU A 157 -15.81 7.64 -8.99
N TYR A 158 -17.03 7.11 -8.98
CA TYR A 158 -18.15 7.63 -9.78
C TYR A 158 -18.40 9.14 -9.55
N ASP A 159 -18.37 9.62 -8.30
CA ASP A 159 -18.65 11.02 -7.95
C ASP A 159 -17.59 11.66 -7.06
N GLU A 160 -16.37 11.08 -7.01
CA GLU A 160 -15.31 11.52 -6.11
C GLU A 160 -13.92 11.39 -6.74
N ALA A 161 -13.14 12.47 -6.65
CA ALA A 161 -11.70 12.45 -6.90
C ALA A 161 -10.99 12.12 -5.57
N MET A 162 -10.03 11.19 -5.63
CA MET A 162 -9.24 10.78 -4.46
C MET A 162 -7.91 10.18 -4.89
N GLY A 163 -6.93 10.14 -3.98
CA GLY A 163 -5.64 9.47 -4.22
C GLY A 163 -4.91 10.02 -5.45
N PHE A 164 -4.85 11.36 -5.55
CA PHE A 164 -4.30 12.11 -6.70
C PHE A 164 -5.06 11.95 -8.02
N CYS A 165 -6.11 11.12 -8.08
CA CYS A 165 -6.85 10.81 -9.29
C CYS A 165 -8.05 11.75 -9.47
N LEU A 166 -8.13 12.42 -10.62
CA LEU A 166 -9.27 13.29 -10.97
C LEU A 166 -10.32 12.58 -11.82
N PHE A 167 -9.89 11.74 -12.76
CA PHE A 167 -10.74 10.87 -13.57
C PHE A 167 -10.10 9.49 -13.66
N ASN A 168 -10.90 8.44 -13.78
CA ASN A 168 -10.41 7.07 -13.88
C ASN A 168 -10.04 6.74 -15.33
N ASN A 169 -8.80 7.10 -15.71
CA ASN A 169 -8.30 7.01 -17.08
C ASN A 169 -8.48 5.60 -17.69
N ILE A 170 -8.13 4.55 -16.94
CA ILE A 170 -8.20 3.17 -17.43
C ILE A 170 -9.64 2.69 -17.58
N ALA A 171 -10.51 3.04 -16.62
CA ALA A 171 -11.91 2.66 -16.67
C ALA A 171 -12.65 3.39 -17.79
N ILE A 172 -12.33 4.67 -18.02
CA ILE A 172 -12.87 5.46 -19.14
C ILE A 172 -12.50 4.80 -20.48
N ALA A 173 -11.25 4.38 -20.65
CA ALA A 173 -10.82 3.71 -21.87
C ALA A 173 -11.52 2.34 -22.05
N ALA A 174 -11.68 1.56 -20.99
CA ALA A 174 -12.39 0.29 -21.03
C ALA A 174 -13.88 0.46 -21.41
N SER A 175 -14.60 1.38 -20.75
CA SER A 175 -16.00 1.68 -21.09
C SER A 175 -16.13 2.26 -22.51
N PHE A 176 -15.21 3.11 -22.94
CA PHE A 176 -15.18 3.62 -24.32
C PHE A 176 -15.10 2.48 -25.34
N LEU A 177 -14.18 1.52 -25.16
CA LEU A 177 -14.05 0.38 -26.08
C LEU A 177 -15.31 -0.51 -26.09
N LEU A 178 -15.87 -0.80 -24.92
CA LEU A 178 -17.03 -1.69 -24.79
C LEU A 178 -18.35 -1.06 -25.28
N ASP A 179 -18.58 0.20 -24.93
CA ASP A 179 -19.89 0.83 -25.07
C ASP A 179 -19.95 1.86 -26.21
N GLN A 180 -18.84 2.50 -26.56
CA GLN A 180 -18.79 3.53 -27.61
C GLN A 180 -18.20 3.01 -28.92
N ARG A 181 -17.34 1.99 -28.87
CA ARG A 181 -16.69 1.38 -30.04
C ARG A 181 -16.94 -0.14 -30.18
N PRO A 182 -18.19 -0.64 -30.01
CA PRO A 182 -18.48 -2.07 -30.06
C PRO A 182 -18.13 -2.72 -31.41
N GLU A 183 -18.05 -1.94 -32.49
CA GLU A 183 -17.65 -2.42 -33.82
C GLU A 183 -16.18 -2.85 -33.91
N LEU A 184 -15.33 -2.45 -32.95
CA LEU A 184 -13.95 -2.92 -32.84
C LEU A 184 -13.84 -4.37 -32.32
N GLY A 185 -14.96 -4.95 -31.89
CA GLY A 185 -15.03 -6.36 -31.52
C GLY A 185 -14.39 -6.71 -30.18
N ILE A 186 -14.01 -5.72 -29.37
CA ILE A 186 -13.54 -5.91 -27.99
C ILE A 186 -14.74 -6.23 -27.10
N LYS A 187 -14.76 -7.42 -26.49
CA LYS A 187 -15.86 -7.89 -25.63
C LYS A 187 -15.39 -8.28 -24.23
N LYS A 188 -14.12 -8.64 -24.08
CA LYS A 188 -13.48 -9.02 -22.82
C LYS A 188 -12.21 -8.21 -22.61
N ILE A 189 -12.19 -7.40 -21.56
CA ILE A 189 -11.03 -6.57 -21.18
C ILE A 189 -10.47 -7.13 -19.87
N LEU A 190 -9.17 -7.40 -19.85
CA LEU A 190 -8.45 -7.65 -18.61
C LEU A 190 -7.78 -6.34 -18.19
N ILE A 191 -8.13 -5.83 -17.02
CA ILE A 191 -7.42 -4.72 -16.38
C ILE A 191 -6.47 -5.30 -15.34
N VAL A 192 -5.17 -5.07 -15.50
CA VAL A 192 -4.14 -5.45 -14.52
C VAL A 192 -3.65 -4.18 -13.84
N ASP A 193 -3.89 -4.08 -12.55
CA ASP A 193 -3.39 -3.01 -11.70
C ASP A 193 -2.24 -3.55 -10.84
N TRP A 194 -1.02 -3.10 -11.14
CA TRP A 194 0.18 -3.44 -10.40
C TRP A 194 0.70 -2.27 -9.57
N ASP A 195 -0.02 -1.14 -9.55
CA ASP A 195 0.26 -0.04 -8.62
C ASP A 195 0.22 -0.60 -7.19
N VAL A 196 1.07 -0.08 -6.32
CA VAL A 196 1.15 -0.59 -4.94
C VAL A 196 -0.14 -0.32 -4.15
N HIS A 197 -0.97 0.62 -4.60
CA HIS A 197 -2.26 0.94 -4.01
C HIS A 197 -3.40 0.23 -4.73
N HIS A 198 -4.44 -0.11 -3.97
CA HIS A 198 -5.66 -0.70 -4.54
C HIS A 198 -6.38 0.32 -5.44
N GLY A 199 -6.57 0.00 -6.72
CA GLY A 199 -7.43 0.74 -7.65
C GLY A 199 -8.93 0.62 -7.34
N ASN A 200 -9.36 1.12 -6.17
CA ASN A 200 -10.74 1.07 -5.68
C ASN A 200 -11.76 1.67 -6.66
N GLY A 201 -11.41 2.76 -7.35
CA GLY A 201 -12.28 3.38 -8.34
C GLY A 201 -12.53 2.46 -9.53
N THR A 202 -11.49 1.78 -10.01
CA THR A 202 -11.58 0.82 -11.11
C THR A 202 -12.41 -0.41 -10.71
N GLN A 203 -12.15 -0.98 -9.53
CA GLN A 203 -12.94 -2.06 -8.95
C GLN A 203 -14.43 -1.70 -8.89
N LYS A 204 -14.77 -0.53 -8.32
CA LYS A 204 -16.16 -0.09 -8.15
C LYS A 204 -16.84 0.15 -9.50
N THR A 205 -16.12 0.65 -10.50
CA THR A 205 -16.67 0.88 -11.84
C THR A 205 -17.15 -0.41 -12.50
N PHE A 206 -16.39 -1.50 -12.37
CA PHE A 206 -16.69 -2.78 -13.03
C PHE A 206 -17.28 -3.86 -12.10
N TRP A 207 -17.68 -3.47 -10.89
CA TRP A 207 -18.10 -4.39 -9.82
C TRP A 207 -19.14 -5.45 -10.22
N LYS A 208 -20.00 -5.13 -11.20
CA LYS A 208 -21.07 -6.01 -11.71
C LYS A 208 -20.89 -6.43 -13.18
N ASP A 209 -19.80 -6.05 -13.84
CA ASP A 209 -19.62 -6.22 -15.29
C ASP A 209 -18.67 -7.39 -15.63
N PRO A 210 -19.16 -8.55 -16.12
CA PRO A 210 -18.31 -9.67 -16.48
C PRO A 210 -17.51 -9.47 -17.77
N ARG A 211 -17.75 -8.37 -18.51
CA ARG A 211 -16.94 -8.02 -19.69
C ARG A 211 -15.56 -7.52 -19.27
N VAL A 212 -15.38 -7.11 -18.02
CA VAL A 212 -14.11 -6.62 -17.48
C VAL A 212 -13.67 -7.49 -16.32
N LEU A 213 -12.52 -8.14 -16.47
CA LEU A 213 -11.82 -8.78 -15.35
C LEU A 213 -10.84 -7.76 -14.75
N PHE A 214 -11.09 -7.32 -13.53
CA PHE A 214 -10.17 -6.47 -12.78
C PHE A 214 -9.28 -7.34 -11.88
N PHE A 215 -7.97 -7.21 -12.04
CA PHE A 215 -6.97 -7.84 -11.20
C PHE A 215 -6.11 -6.76 -10.57
N SER A 216 -6.04 -6.69 -9.25
CA SER A 216 -5.16 -5.77 -8.54
C SER A 216 -4.31 -6.50 -7.52
N VAL A 217 -3.00 -6.24 -7.56
CA VAL A 217 -2.06 -6.64 -6.53
C VAL A 217 -1.59 -5.38 -5.82
N HIS A 218 -1.71 -5.32 -4.50
CA HIS A 218 -1.48 -4.07 -3.77
C HIS A 218 -1.10 -4.32 -2.32
N ARG A 219 -0.40 -3.37 -1.71
CA ARG A 219 -0.15 -3.35 -0.28
C ARG A 219 -1.46 -3.04 0.45
N HIS A 220 -1.84 -3.90 1.39
CA HIS A 220 -3.10 -3.75 2.12
C HIS A 220 -2.87 -3.64 3.63
N GLU A 221 -1.94 -4.47 4.15
CA GLU A 221 -1.63 -4.54 5.59
C GLU A 221 -2.90 -4.63 6.45
N PHE A 222 -3.81 -5.52 6.05
CA PHE A 222 -5.12 -5.74 6.71
C PHE A 222 -5.97 -4.47 6.82
N GLY A 223 -5.95 -3.64 5.76
CA GLY A 223 -6.76 -2.43 5.64
C GLY A 223 -6.14 -1.19 6.31
N SER A 224 -4.87 -1.27 6.73
CA SER A 224 -4.15 -0.13 7.32
C SER A 224 -3.37 0.71 6.30
N PHE A 225 -3.00 0.13 5.15
CA PHE A 225 -2.33 0.86 4.07
C PHE A 225 -3.35 1.56 3.17
N TYR A 226 -3.02 2.74 2.64
CA TYR A 226 -3.93 3.55 1.81
C TYR A 226 -4.52 2.71 0.65
N PRO A 227 -5.84 2.79 0.36
CA PRO A 227 -6.85 3.72 0.86
C PRO A 227 -7.45 3.38 2.24
N ALA A 228 -6.83 2.46 2.98
CA ALA A 228 -7.09 2.14 4.39
C ALA A 228 -8.54 1.70 4.66
N ASN A 229 -8.98 0.68 3.94
CA ASN A 229 -10.29 0.04 4.10
C ASN A 229 -10.28 -1.44 3.66
N ASP A 230 -11.43 -2.10 3.80
CA ASP A 230 -11.57 -3.53 3.48
C ASP A 230 -11.87 -3.81 2.00
N ASP A 231 -12.11 -2.79 1.16
CA ASP A 231 -12.51 -2.98 -0.25
C ASP A 231 -11.40 -3.66 -1.09
N GLY A 232 -10.14 -3.52 -0.67
CA GLY A 232 -8.98 -4.20 -1.26
C GLY A 232 -8.81 -5.66 -0.81
N PHE A 233 -9.64 -6.20 0.08
CA PHE A 233 -9.42 -7.56 0.57
C PHE A 233 -9.79 -8.63 -0.47
N TYR A 234 -9.17 -9.81 -0.41
CA TYR A 234 -9.35 -10.89 -1.40
C TYR A 234 -10.77 -11.47 -1.45
N THR A 235 -11.61 -11.19 -0.44
CA THR A 235 -13.01 -11.61 -0.43
C THR A 235 -13.91 -10.76 -1.31
N MET A 236 -13.43 -9.61 -1.77
CA MET A 236 -14.14 -8.68 -2.65
C MET A 236 -14.04 -9.16 -4.09
N VAL A 237 -15.01 -9.98 -4.51
CA VAL A 237 -14.95 -10.73 -5.77
C VAL A 237 -15.94 -10.24 -6.85
N GLY A 238 -16.56 -9.08 -6.66
CA GLY A 238 -17.65 -8.60 -7.53
C GLY A 238 -19.01 -9.13 -7.10
N GLU A 239 -20.06 -8.68 -7.80
CA GLU A 239 -21.45 -9.01 -7.48
C GLU A 239 -22.26 -9.34 -8.75
N GLY A 240 -23.25 -10.23 -8.60
CA GLY A 240 -24.18 -10.57 -9.67
C GLY A 240 -23.42 -11.17 -10.86
N PRO A 241 -23.67 -10.71 -12.10
CA PRO A 241 -22.93 -11.19 -13.27
C PRO A 241 -21.41 -10.97 -13.17
N GLY A 242 -20.95 -9.94 -12.45
CA GLY A 242 -19.53 -9.65 -12.24
C GLY A 242 -18.87 -10.46 -11.11
N ALA A 243 -19.60 -11.33 -10.41
CA ALA A 243 -19.00 -12.17 -9.38
C ALA A 243 -17.94 -13.12 -9.97
N GLY A 244 -16.74 -13.11 -9.39
CA GLY A 244 -15.55 -13.78 -9.90
C GLY A 244 -14.67 -12.92 -10.81
N TYR A 245 -15.16 -11.77 -11.29
CA TYR A 245 -14.44 -10.88 -12.22
C TYR A 245 -13.71 -9.71 -11.54
N ASN A 246 -13.67 -9.70 -10.21
CA ASN A 246 -12.79 -8.84 -9.41
C ASN A 246 -11.84 -9.72 -8.60
N ILE A 247 -10.53 -9.51 -8.76
CA ILE A 247 -9.49 -10.29 -8.09
C ILE A 247 -8.55 -9.33 -7.39
N ASN A 248 -8.64 -9.30 -6.06
CA ASN A 248 -7.71 -8.58 -5.23
C ASN A 248 -6.66 -9.53 -4.64
N VAL A 249 -5.40 -9.12 -4.68
CA VAL A 249 -4.26 -9.79 -4.07
C VAL A 249 -3.64 -8.83 -3.04
N PRO A 250 -4.16 -8.83 -1.80
CA PRO A 250 -3.74 -7.88 -0.77
C PRO A 250 -2.47 -8.38 -0.07
N TRP A 251 -1.36 -7.66 -0.23
CA TRP A 251 -0.16 -7.95 0.55
C TRP A 251 -0.39 -7.66 2.02
N GLU A 252 -0.08 -8.66 2.84
CA GLU A 252 -0.11 -8.54 4.30
C GLU A 252 0.98 -7.59 4.82
N ASN A 253 2.05 -7.38 4.05
CA ASN A 253 3.21 -6.59 4.45
C ASN A 253 3.79 -5.84 3.24
N GLY A 254 4.56 -4.77 3.50
CA GLY A 254 5.47 -4.21 2.49
C GLY A 254 6.63 -5.15 2.14
N ARG A 255 7.60 -4.63 1.37
CA ARG A 255 8.84 -5.28 0.91
C ARG A 255 8.68 -6.42 -0.10
N CYS A 256 7.45 -6.77 -0.51
CA CYS A 256 7.21 -7.71 -1.60
C CYS A 256 8.01 -7.29 -2.84
N GLY A 257 8.79 -8.22 -3.39
CA GLY A 257 9.69 -7.98 -4.52
C GLY A 257 9.34 -8.85 -5.72
N ASP A 258 10.27 -8.96 -6.67
CA ASP A 258 10.04 -9.65 -7.95
C ASP A 258 9.48 -11.07 -7.77
N ALA A 259 10.05 -11.87 -6.87
CA ALA A 259 9.59 -13.25 -6.65
C ALA A 259 8.14 -13.33 -6.14
N ASP A 260 7.71 -12.38 -5.32
CA ASP A 260 6.35 -12.31 -4.78
C ASP A 260 5.32 -12.00 -5.88
N TYR A 261 5.62 -10.97 -6.69
CA TYR A 261 4.77 -10.59 -7.82
C TYR A 261 4.74 -11.69 -8.89
N LEU A 262 5.89 -12.30 -9.20
CA LEU A 262 5.97 -13.40 -10.16
C LEU A 262 5.19 -14.64 -9.70
N ALA A 263 5.25 -14.98 -8.40
CA ALA A 263 4.46 -16.07 -7.85
C ALA A 263 2.95 -15.81 -8.00
N VAL A 264 2.50 -14.58 -7.77
CA VAL A 264 1.10 -14.19 -7.98
C VAL A 264 0.70 -14.23 -9.46
N TRP A 265 1.59 -13.82 -10.36
CA TRP A 265 1.36 -13.98 -11.80
C TRP A 265 1.17 -15.45 -12.17
N ASP A 266 2.10 -16.30 -11.74
CA ASP A 266 2.14 -17.71 -12.16
C ASP A 266 1.02 -18.56 -11.54
N HIS A 267 0.60 -18.24 -10.32
CA HIS A 267 -0.36 -19.04 -9.57
C HIS A 267 -1.79 -18.48 -9.53
N ILE A 268 -2.01 -17.25 -10.00
CA ILE A 268 -3.34 -16.62 -10.03
C ILE A 268 -3.61 -16.00 -11.40
N LEU A 269 -2.86 -14.97 -11.79
CA LEU A 269 -3.22 -14.14 -12.94
C LEU A 269 -3.12 -14.90 -14.27
N VAL A 270 -1.99 -15.58 -14.53
CA VAL A 270 -1.75 -16.32 -15.79
C VAL A 270 -2.79 -17.44 -16.00
N PRO A 271 -3.09 -18.30 -15.00
CA PRO A 271 -4.18 -19.27 -15.11
C PRO A 271 -5.54 -18.63 -15.43
N VAL A 272 -5.92 -17.59 -14.70
CA VAL A 272 -7.21 -16.90 -14.91
C VAL A 272 -7.24 -16.20 -16.27
N ALA A 273 -6.19 -15.50 -16.67
CA ALA A 273 -6.11 -14.80 -17.95
C ALA A 273 -6.21 -15.78 -19.14
N LYS A 274 -5.67 -17.00 -19.00
CA LYS A 274 -5.81 -18.06 -20.00
C LYS A 274 -7.26 -18.53 -20.14
N GLU A 275 -7.96 -18.70 -19.03
CA GLU A 275 -9.38 -19.11 -19.02
C GLU A 275 -10.29 -17.96 -19.50
N PHE A 276 -10.07 -16.75 -18.99
CA PHE A 276 -10.81 -15.54 -19.38
C PHE A 276 -10.59 -15.19 -20.85
N ASN A 277 -9.39 -15.42 -21.39
CA ASN A 277 -9.01 -15.17 -22.79
C ASN A 277 -9.39 -13.75 -23.26
N PRO A 278 -8.74 -12.70 -22.72
CA PRO A 278 -9.08 -11.31 -22.99
C PRO A 278 -8.83 -10.92 -24.46
N ASP A 279 -9.64 -9.99 -24.96
CA ASP A 279 -9.42 -9.40 -26.29
C ASP A 279 -8.33 -8.33 -26.24
N ILE A 280 -8.22 -7.60 -25.13
CA ILE A 280 -7.21 -6.56 -24.89
C ILE A 280 -6.86 -6.52 -23.39
N ILE A 281 -5.62 -6.16 -23.07
CA ILE A 281 -5.17 -5.93 -21.71
C ILE A 281 -4.88 -4.44 -21.51
N LEU A 282 -5.46 -3.86 -20.47
CA LEU A 282 -5.17 -2.50 -20.03
C LEU A 282 -4.43 -2.59 -18.69
N ILE A 283 -3.30 -1.91 -18.56
CA ILE A 283 -2.47 -1.95 -17.36
C ILE A 283 -2.52 -0.59 -16.68
N SER A 284 -3.03 -0.55 -15.46
CA SER A 284 -2.82 0.54 -14.52
C SER A 284 -1.38 0.44 -14.03
N ALA A 285 -0.50 1.16 -14.75
CA ALA A 285 0.95 1.01 -14.66
C ALA A 285 1.52 1.99 -13.63
N GLY A 286 1.25 1.72 -12.35
CA GLY A 286 1.94 2.38 -11.24
C GLY A 286 3.33 1.80 -11.02
N PHE A 287 4.30 2.63 -10.67
CA PHE A 287 5.67 2.17 -10.37
C PHE A 287 6.08 2.47 -8.93
N ASP A 288 5.11 2.65 -8.03
CA ASP A 288 5.34 2.85 -6.58
C ASP A 288 5.54 1.55 -5.81
N ALA A 289 5.33 0.39 -6.43
CA ALA A 289 5.83 -0.87 -5.90
C ALA A 289 7.36 -1.05 -6.12
N ALA A 290 7.98 -0.13 -6.86
CA ALA A 290 9.40 -0.21 -7.19
C ALA A 290 10.28 -0.03 -5.96
N VAL A 291 11.46 -0.67 -5.98
CA VAL A 291 12.51 -0.45 -4.98
C VAL A 291 12.84 1.04 -4.88
N GLY A 292 12.87 1.58 -3.66
CA GLY A 292 13.21 2.99 -3.40
C GLY A 292 12.02 3.96 -3.48
N ASP A 293 10.81 3.50 -3.81
CA ASP A 293 9.63 4.36 -3.75
C ASP A 293 9.32 4.83 -2.31
N PRO A 294 9.08 6.13 -2.08
CA PRO A 294 8.88 6.67 -0.74
C PRO A 294 7.53 6.32 -0.12
N LEU A 295 6.53 5.87 -0.90
CA LEU A 295 5.19 5.58 -0.40
C LEU A 295 4.90 4.06 -0.37
N GLY A 296 5.24 3.34 -1.44
CA GLY A 296 4.81 1.95 -1.58
C GLY A 296 5.51 0.96 -0.66
N GLY A 297 6.80 1.14 -0.44
CA GLY A 297 7.60 0.29 0.45
C GLY A 297 7.75 -1.17 -0.01
N CYS A 298 7.46 -1.48 -1.28
CA CYS A 298 7.79 -2.75 -1.94
C CYS A 298 9.20 -2.71 -2.56
N ARG A 299 9.61 -3.78 -3.24
CA ARG A 299 10.97 -3.96 -3.78
C ARG A 299 10.96 -4.54 -5.19
N VAL A 300 9.98 -4.18 -6.01
CA VAL A 300 9.94 -4.60 -7.41
C VAL A 300 11.07 -3.89 -8.16
N THR A 301 11.86 -4.63 -8.91
CA THR A 301 12.95 -4.06 -9.71
C THR A 301 12.45 -3.74 -11.13
N PRO A 302 13.18 -2.93 -11.91
CA PRO A 302 12.90 -2.78 -13.34
C PRO A 302 12.87 -4.15 -14.08
N TYR A 303 13.69 -5.11 -13.66
CA TYR A 303 13.66 -6.47 -14.18
C TYR A 303 12.32 -7.15 -13.85
N GLY A 304 11.86 -7.06 -12.60
CA GLY A 304 10.54 -7.53 -12.18
C GLY A 304 9.42 -7.04 -13.11
N TYR A 305 9.28 -5.73 -13.28
CA TYR A 305 8.28 -5.14 -14.19
C TYR A 305 8.41 -5.65 -15.63
N SER A 306 9.65 -5.84 -16.11
CA SER A 306 9.89 -6.38 -17.45
C SER A 306 9.33 -7.80 -17.62
N VAL A 307 9.50 -8.66 -16.61
CA VAL A 307 9.02 -10.05 -16.62
C VAL A 307 7.50 -10.10 -16.43
N LEU A 308 6.94 -9.29 -15.52
CA LEU A 308 5.50 -9.18 -15.31
C LEU A 308 4.78 -8.80 -16.60
N LEU A 309 5.30 -7.79 -17.31
CA LEU A 309 4.77 -7.37 -18.60
C LEU A 309 4.92 -8.44 -19.69
N LYS A 310 6.11 -9.06 -19.79
CA LYS A 310 6.35 -10.10 -20.81
C LYS A 310 5.37 -11.26 -20.69
N LYS A 311 5.06 -11.71 -19.47
CA LYS A 311 4.07 -12.78 -19.22
C LYS A 311 2.67 -12.39 -19.70
N LEU A 312 2.31 -11.10 -19.64
CA LEU A 312 1.02 -10.61 -20.16
C LEU A 312 0.99 -10.53 -21.69
N MET A 313 2.13 -10.28 -22.34
CA MET A 313 2.22 -10.15 -23.81
C MET A 313 1.84 -11.43 -24.57
N ASP A 314 1.84 -12.58 -23.91
CA ASP A 314 1.43 -13.86 -24.50
C ASP A 314 -0.11 -13.99 -24.65
N PHE A 315 -0.87 -13.06 -24.07
CA PHE A 315 -2.33 -12.98 -24.14
C PHE A 315 -2.78 -11.86 -25.09
N ALA A 316 -4.07 -11.88 -25.47
CA ALA A 316 -4.69 -10.84 -26.30
C ALA A 316 -3.94 -10.54 -27.62
N GLN A 317 -3.13 -11.49 -28.13
CA GLN A 317 -2.23 -11.30 -29.28
C GLN A 317 -1.25 -10.13 -29.09
N GLY A 318 -0.88 -9.86 -27.84
CA GLY A 318 -0.01 -8.75 -27.47
C GLY A 318 -0.67 -7.37 -27.49
N ARG A 319 -2.01 -7.29 -27.63
CA ARG A 319 -2.80 -6.05 -27.50
C ARG A 319 -2.79 -5.57 -26.06
N ILE A 320 -1.79 -4.75 -25.74
CA ILE A 320 -1.53 -4.22 -24.40
C ILE A 320 -1.44 -2.71 -24.41
N VAL A 321 -2.09 -2.06 -23.45
CA VAL A 321 -1.99 -0.62 -23.21
C VAL A 321 -1.55 -0.39 -21.77
N LEU A 322 -0.45 0.34 -21.57
CA LEU A 322 -0.07 0.85 -20.25
C LEU A 322 -0.60 2.28 -20.12
N ALA A 323 -1.16 2.62 -18.97
CA ALA A 323 -1.44 3.99 -18.55
C ALA A 323 -0.74 4.25 -17.23
N LEU A 324 0.05 5.33 -17.16
CA LEU A 324 0.80 5.65 -15.95
C LEU A 324 -0.15 5.97 -14.79
N GLU A 325 0.09 5.35 -13.62
CA GLU A 325 -0.61 5.63 -12.36
C GLU A 325 0.36 6.28 -11.34
N GLY A 326 0.70 5.61 -10.24
CA GLY A 326 1.64 6.04 -9.20
C GLY A 326 3.13 5.81 -9.51
N GLY A 327 3.98 5.96 -8.51
CA GLY A 327 5.45 5.94 -8.61
C GLY A 327 6.04 7.31 -8.34
N TYR A 328 6.79 7.46 -7.27
CA TYR A 328 7.15 8.76 -6.69
C TYR A 328 8.65 8.93 -6.46
N ASN A 329 9.42 7.83 -6.50
CA ASN A 329 10.86 7.91 -6.70
C ASN A 329 11.18 8.11 -8.19
N LEU A 330 11.81 9.25 -8.52
CA LEU A 330 12.02 9.70 -9.91
C LEU A 330 12.94 8.77 -10.72
N ASP A 331 13.94 8.16 -10.09
CA ASP A 331 14.83 7.22 -10.78
C ASP A 331 14.13 5.87 -11.00
N SER A 332 13.40 5.42 -9.99
CA SER A 332 12.72 4.12 -10.00
C SER A 332 11.59 4.08 -11.02
N ILE A 333 10.78 5.13 -11.09
CA ILE A 333 9.71 5.27 -12.09
C ILE A 333 10.29 5.33 -13.51
N ALA A 334 11.36 6.09 -13.73
CA ALA A 334 11.97 6.25 -15.05
C ALA A 334 12.62 4.95 -15.55
N ASN A 335 13.35 4.24 -14.69
CA ASN A 335 14.00 2.98 -15.04
C ASN A 335 12.98 1.84 -15.23
N SER A 336 11.94 1.77 -14.41
CA SER A 336 10.88 0.76 -14.55
C SER A 336 10.06 0.98 -15.83
N ALA A 337 9.72 2.24 -16.14
CA ALA A 337 9.07 2.61 -17.39
C ALA A 337 9.92 2.27 -18.62
N LEU A 338 11.23 2.52 -18.58
CA LEU A 338 12.15 2.14 -19.65
C LEU A 338 12.17 0.62 -19.87
N ALA A 339 12.29 -0.16 -18.80
CA ALA A 339 12.28 -1.63 -18.88
C ALA A 339 10.99 -2.16 -19.52
N CYS A 340 9.83 -1.59 -19.18
CA CYS A 340 8.57 -1.92 -19.83
C CYS A 340 8.58 -1.56 -21.33
N MET A 341 9.10 -0.39 -21.70
CA MET A 341 9.18 0.03 -23.11
C MET A 341 10.09 -0.87 -23.95
N GLU A 342 11.23 -1.30 -23.40
CA GLU A 342 12.12 -2.27 -24.05
C GLU A 342 11.39 -3.59 -24.32
N VAL A 343 10.63 -4.09 -23.34
CA VAL A 343 9.80 -5.30 -23.50
C VAL A 343 8.74 -5.13 -24.58
N LEU A 344 8.03 -4.00 -24.63
CA LEU A 344 7.02 -3.75 -25.67
C LEU A 344 7.61 -3.75 -27.08
N LEU A 345 8.84 -3.28 -27.24
CA LEU A 345 9.55 -3.20 -28.52
C LEU A 345 10.18 -4.54 -28.91
N GLU A 346 10.77 -5.26 -27.95
CA GLU A 346 11.66 -6.39 -28.21
C GLU A 346 11.04 -7.75 -27.91
N ASP A 347 9.89 -7.77 -27.21
CA ASP A 347 9.16 -8.96 -26.77
C ASP A 347 10.06 -9.91 -25.94
N LYS A 348 10.93 -9.32 -25.13
CA LYS A 348 11.86 -10.01 -24.24
C LYS A 348 12.07 -9.21 -22.95
N PRO A 349 12.13 -9.89 -21.79
CA PRO A 349 12.50 -9.21 -20.55
C PRO A 349 13.95 -8.74 -20.63
N ILE A 350 14.29 -7.72 -19.84
CA ILE A 350 15.69 -7.33 -19.65
C ILE A 350 16.42 -8.49 -18.95
N SER A 351 17.73 -8.59 -19.14
CA SER A 351 18.50 -9.68 -18.53
C SER A 351 18.90 -9.33 -17.11
N ASP A 352 18.50 -10.15 -16.14
CA ASP A 352 19.01 -10.11 -14.77
C ASP A 352 19.01 -11.53 -14.18
N LEU A 353 19.87 -11.77 -13.20
CA LEU A 353 19.97 -13.05 -12.49
C LEU A 353 19.56 -12.83 -11.05
N THR A 354 18.34 -13.24 -10.70
CA THR A 354 17.85 -13.16 -9.33
C THR A 354 17.33 -14.51 -8.86
N ASP A 355 18.10 -15.15 -7.98
CA ASP A 355 17.64 -16.31 -7.20
C ASP A 355 16.84 -15.81 -5.99
N ALA A 356 15.57 -15.46 -6.22
CA ALA A 356 14.67 -15.01 -5.16
C ALA A 356 13.45 -15.95 -5.03
N TYR A 357 13.00 -16.15 -3.80
CA TYR A 357 11.80 -16.94 -3.48
C TYR A 357 10.75 -16.04 -2.84
N PRO A 358 9.45 -16.27 -3.10
CA PRO A 358 8.39 -15.48 -2.48
C PRO A 358 8.36 -15.68 -0.96
N PHE A 359 7.82 -14.69 -0.25
CA PHE A 359 7.56 -14.77 1.17
C PHE A 359 6.49 -15.81 1.52
N GLU A 360 6.57 -16.33 2.74
CA GLU A 360 5.50 -17.18 3.31
C GLU A 360 4.14 -16.45 3.35
N SER A 361 4.13 -15.15 3.65
CA SER A 361 2.91 -14.32 3.59
C SER A 361 2.33 -14.25 2.18
N THR A 362 3.16 -14.07 1.16
CA THR A 362 2.74 -14.11 -0.25
C THR A 362 2.07 -15.45 -0.56
N TRP A 363 2.65 -16.56 -0.14
CA TRP A 363 2.06 -17.87 -0.36
C TRP A 363 0.70 -18.04 0.33
N ARG A 364 0.57 -17.57 1.58
CA ARG A 364 -0.72 -17.57 2.30
C ARG A 364 -1.79 -16.76 1.58
N VAL A 365 -1.44 -15.59 1.06
CA VAL A 365 -2.34 -14.75 0.25
C VAL A 365 -2.75 -15.49 -1.02
N ILE A 366 -1.80 -16.09 -1.76
CA ILE A 366 -2.09 -16.85 -2.97
C ILE A 366 -3.08 -17.98 -2.68
N GLN A 367 -2.86 -18.76 -1.61
CA GLN A 367 -3.75 -19.84 -1.20
C GLN A 367 -5.15 -19.31 -0.85
N ALA A 368 -5.26 -18.20 -0.12
CA ALA A 368 -6.53 -17.60 0.26
C ALA A 368 -7.32 -17.10 -0.96
N VAL A 369 -6.65 -16.41 -1.88
CA VAL A 369 -7.24 -15.92 -3.14
C VAL A 369 -7.72 -17.09 -3.99
N ARG A 370 -6.88 -18.11 -4.23
CA ARG A 370 -7.25 -19.31 -5.00
C ARG A 370 -8.43 -20.04 -4.40
N LYS A 371 -8.42 -20.25 -3.07
CA LYS A 371 -9.54 -20.90 -2.37
C LYS A 371 -10.84 -20.12 -2.52
N LYS A 372 -10.78 -18.79 -2.47
CA LYS A 372 -11.97 -17.94 -2.61
C LYS A 372 -12.50 -17.95 -4.05
N LEU A 373 -11.60 -17.99 -5.04
CA LEU A 373 -11.94 -17.85 -6.45
C LEU A 373 -12.13 -19.17 -7.21
N SER A 374 -11.78 -20.32 -6.63
CA SER A 374 -11.92 -21.63 -7.27
C SER A 374 -13.36 -21.99 -7.64
N ALA A 375 -14.34 -21.38 -6.98
CA ALA A 375 -15.77 -21.50 -7.32
C ALA A 375 -16.13 -20.82 -8.66
N PHE A 376 -15.34 -19.84 -9.10
CA PHE A 376 -15.54 -19.07 -10.34
C PHE A 376 -14.54 -19.47 -11.43
N TRP A 377 -13.32 -19.85 -11.03
CA TRP A 377 -12.21 -20.20 -11.91
C TRP A 377 -11.70 -21.60 -11.55
N PRO A 378 -12.23 -22.67 -12.18
CA PRO A 378 -11.82 -24.05 -11.91
C PRO A 378 -10.31 -24.28 -12.02
N THR A 379 -9.60 -23.52 -12.87
CA THR A 379 -8.12 -23.58 -12.96
C THR A 379 -7.40 -23.22 -11.66
N LEU A 380 -8.09 -22.64 -10.67
CA LEU A 380 -7.54 -22.30 -9.35
C LEU A 380 -7.86 -23.36 -8.28
N SER A 381 -8.59 -24.42 -8.63
CA SER A 381 -9.04 -25.45 -7.68
C SER A 381 -7.94 -26.40 -7.21
N ASP A 382 -6.88 -26.57 -8.01
CA ASP A 382 -5.76 -27.44 -7.65
C ASP A 382 -5.02 -26.94 -6.41
N GLU A 383 -4.68 -27.87 -5.51
CA GLU A 383 -3.90 -27.57 -4.32
C GLU A 383 -2.46 -27.22 -4.70
N LEU A 384 -2.01 -26.05 -4.25
CA LEU A 384 -0.63 -25.65 -4.39
C LEU A 384 0.26 -26.43 -3.41
N PRO A 385 1.53 -26.72 -3.76
CA PRO A 385 2.48 -27.35 -2.85
C PRO A 385 2.57 -26.59 -1.52
N THR A 386 2.62 -27.32 -0.40
CA THR A 386 2.70 -26.72 0.94
C THR A 386 4.06 -26.13 1.29
N THR A 387 5.10 -26.40 0.49
CA THR A 387 6.49 -25.98 0.74
C THR A 387 7.14 -25.42 -0.52
N LEU A 388 7.00 -24.12 -0.72
CA LEU A 388 7.74 -23.32 -1.72
C LEU A 388 8.01 -21.93 -1.12
N THR A 389 8.68 -21.88 0.03
CA THR A 389 8.95 -20.63 0.77
C THR A 389 10.28 -20.75 1.49
N ASN A 390 11.21 -19.82 1.24
CA ASN A 390 12.51 -19.77 1.92
C ASN A 390 12.71 -18.49 2.76
N GLN A 391 11.76 -17.55 2.70
CA GLN A 391 11.91 -16.25 3.37
C GLN A 391 10.68 -15.93 4.24
N LYS A 392 10.93 -15.69 5.53
CA LYS A 392 9.98 -15.03 6.42
C LYS A 392 10.14 -13.53 6.24
N ALA A 393 9.05 -12.82 5.93
CA ALA A 393 9.08 -11.36 5.93
C ALA A 393 9.47 -10.84 7.33
N PRO A 394 10.38 -9.85 7.45
CA PRO A 394 10.69 -9.25 8.74
C PRO A 394 9.45 -8.56 9.32
N PRO A 395 9.23 -8.60 10.65
CA PRO A 395 8.14 -7.85 11.26
C PRO A 395 8.24 -6.35 10.90
N HIS A 396 7.10 -5.73 10.60
CA HIS A 396 7.00 -4.37 10.08
C HIS A 396 7.85 -3.37 10.88
N VAL A 397 8.84 -2.78 10.23
CA VAL A 397 9.50 -1.55 10.67
C VAL A 397 9.27 -0.52 9.58
N LEU A 398 8.46 0.49 9.89
CA LEU A 398 8.37 1.73 9.14
C LEU A 398 9.74 2.42 9.24
N LEU A 399 10.51 2.35 8.15
CA LEU A 399 11.70 3.17 7.96
C LEU A 399 11.30 4.26 6.96
N SER A 400 11.13 5.48 7.47
CA SER A 400 11.29 6.69 6.68
C SER A 400 12.80 6.91 6.53
N SER A 401 13.26 6.97 5.29
CA SER A 401 14.65 7.24 4.91
C SER A 401 15.02 8.71 5.12
N SER A 402 16.24 8.95 5.60
CA SER A 402 17.07 10.07 5.13
C SER A 402 18.49 9.52 4.97
N GLU A 403 19.02 9.61 3.76
CA GLU A 403 20.37 9.19 3.41
C GLU A 403 21.43 10.17 3.89
N SER A 404 22.63 9.63 4.05
CA SER A 404 23.88 10.22 4.53
C SER A 404 24.84 10.57 3.38
N GLU A 405 25.66 11.61 3.52
CA GLU A 405 27.07 11.76 3.08
C GLU A 405 27.66 12.88 4.00
N ASP A 406 28.82 12.86 4.68
CA ASP A 406 30.15 12.29 4.44
C ASP A 406 30.99 12.13 5.74
N GLU A 407 31.92 11.17 5.69
CA GLU A 407 33.26 11.03 6.30
C GLU A 407 33.63 11.26 7.80
N VAL A 408 34.54 10.35 8.22
CA VAL A 408 35.63 10.39 9.22
C VAL A 408 35.40 9.81 10.64
N ASP A 409 36.17 8.75 10.90
CA ASP A 409 36.50 8.11 12.19
C ASP A 409 36.84 9.12 13.31
N GLU A 410 36.20 8.95 14.49
CA GLU A 410 36.74 9.15 15.86
C GLU A 410 35.59 9.44 16.86
N ALA A 411 34.87 8.41 17.35
CA ALA A 411 33.88 8.63 18.41
C ALA A 411 33.55 7.38 19.25
N SER A 412 34.55 6.72 19.85
CA SER A 412 34.28 5.64 20.83
C SER A 412 34.26 6.10 22.30
N GLU A 413 34.58 7.36 22.60
CA GLU A 413 34.66 7.86 24.00
C GLU A 413 33.61 8.91 24.39
N ILE A 414 32.74 9.35 23.47
CA ILE A 414 31.71 10.39 23.77
C ILE A 414 30.39 9.79 24.31
N ILE A 415 30.18 8.48 24.12
CA ILE A 415 28.89 7.79 24.32
C ILE A 415 28.44 7.71 25.80
N SER A 416 29.33 7.91 26.78
CA SER A 416 28.98 7.72 28.20
C SER A 416 28.28 8.90 28.87
N LYS A 417 28.35 10.12 28.34
CA LYS A 417 27.76 11.31 28.98
C LYS A 417 26.36 11.64 28.46
N ASP A 418 26.11 11.41 27.18
CA ASP A 418 24.81 11.69 26.56
C ASP A 418 23.71 10.74 27.03
N LEU A 419 24.04 9.49 27.38
CA LEU A 419 23.07 8.53 27.91
C LEU A 419 22.51 8.96 29.27
N VAL A 420 23.32 9.56 30.14
CA VAL A 420 22.88 10.05 31.46
C VAL A 420 21.98 11.27 31.29
N GLN A 421 22.33 12.18 30.38
CA GLN A 421 21.54 13.37 30.10
C GLN A 421 20.19 13.03 29.43
N ALA A 422 20.16 12.04 28.53
CA ALA A 422 18.94 11.58 27.86
C ALA A 422 17.95 10.92 28.84
N ILE A 423 18.45 10.17 29.83
CA ILE A 423 17.60 9.60 30.90
C ILE A 423 17.00 10.73 31.75
N GLU A 424 17.79 11.73 32.11
CA GLU A 424 17.30 12.91 32.86
C GLU A 424 16.23 13.68 32.08
N ASP A 425 16.39 13.88 30.77
CA ASP A 425 15.45 14.63 29.92
C ASP A 425 14.07 13.96 29.75
N VAL A 426 13.99 12.64 29.93
CA VAL A 426 12.71 11.90 29.95
C VAL A 426 12.09 11.90 31.35
N VAL A 427 12.92 11.78 32.39
CA VAL A 427 12.50 11.64 33.78
C VAL A 427 12.07 12.99 34.39
N GLU A 428 12.78 14.10 34.12
CA GLU A 428 12.48 15.43 34.66
C GLU A 428 11.06 15.96 34.30
N PRO A 429 10.58 15.84 33.05
CA PRO A 429 9.22 16.23 32.70
C PRO A 429 8.13 15.34 33.33
N LEU A 430 8.49 14.12 33.76
CA LEU A 430 7.59 13.19 34.46
C LEU A 430 7.57 13.47 35.96
N LEU A 431 8.71 13.80 36.57
CA LEU A 431 8.84 14.19 37.98
C LEU A 431 8.18 15.55 38.29
N LYS A 432 8.07 16.47 37.33
CA LYS A 432 7.41 17.77 37.48
C LYS A 432 5.87 17.72 37.49
N LEU A 433 5.27 16.56 37.26
CA LEU A 433 3.83 16.37 37.41
C LEU A 433 3.51 16.17 38.90
N LYS A 434 2.97 17.22 39.54
CA LYS A 434 2.65 17.20 40.97
C LYS A 434 1.74 16.02 41.33
N ILE A 435 2.21 15.21 42.26
CA ILE A 435 1.42 14.24 43.03
C ILE A 435 0.90 15.00 44.26
N GLU A 436 -0.40 14.97 44.51
CA GLU A 436 -0.98 15.50 45.75
C GLU A 436 -0.91 14.42 46.83
N ASP A 437 -0.17 14.70 47.91
CA ASP A 437 -0.04 13.80 49.06
C ASP A 437 -1.33 13.74 49.88
N TYR A 438 -1.77 12.53 50.23
CA TYR A 438 -2.82 12.34 51.22
C TYR A 438 -2.45 11.28 52.26
N HIS A 439 -2.26 11.73 53.51
CA HIS A 439 -2.15 10.87 54.69
C HIS A 439 -3.55 10.48 55.19
N GLY A 440 -3.84 9.17 55.27
CA GLY A 440 -5.10 8.68 55.85
C GLY A 440 -5.13 7.18 56.14
N GLN A 441 -5.46 6.85 57.40
CA GLN A 441 -5.42 5.57 58.11
C GLN A 441 -5.94 4.30 57.41
N VAL A 442 -5.31 3.19 57.81
CA VAL A 442 -5.54 1.79 57.39
C VAL A 442 -6.82 1.22 58.00
N THR A 443 -7.68 0.65 57.15
CA THR A 443 -8.61 -0.44 57.53
C THR A 443 -8.60 -1.51 56.43
N SER A 444 -8.96 -2.75 56.79
CA SER A 444 -8.76 -3.98 56.01
C SER A 444 -9.42 -3.95 54.64
N ALA A 445 -8.67 -3.52 53.65
CA ALA A 445 -9.22 -3.28 52.34
C ALA A 445 -8.36 -3.99 51.30
N SER A 446 -9.04 -4.64 50.35
CA SER A 446 -8.41 -5.26 49.19
C SER A 446 -7.40 -4.28 48.60
N TRP A 447 -6.26 -4.77 48.13
CA TRP A 447 -5.20 -3.93 47.56
C TRP A 447 -5.74 -2.84 46.63
N ARG A 448 -6.84 -3.14 45.93
CA ARG A 448 -7.62 -2.22 45.10
C ARG A 448 -7.96 -0.89 45.79
N SER A 449 -8.54 -0.89 46.98
CA SER A 449 -8.94 0.37 47.64
C SER A 449 -7.75 1.27 48.03
N LYS A 450 -6.56 0.69 48.15
CA LYS A 450 -5.32 1.43 48.40
C LYS A 450 -4.83 2.05 47.09
N LEU A 451 -4.85 1.27 46.00
CA LEU A 451 -4.35 1.71 44.69
C LEU A 451 -5.33 2.64 43.95
N THR A 452 -6.64 2.61 44.25
CA THR A 452 -7.62 3.55 43.66
C THR A 452 -7.38 5.00 44.07
N LYS A 453 -6.63 5.24 45.16
CA LYS A 453 -6.27 6.58 45.64
C LYS A 453 -5.06 7.17 44.92
N THR A 454 -4.32 6.35 44.17
CA THR A 454 -3.10 6.75 43.47
C THR A 454 -3.40 6.88 41.98
N GLU A 455 -3.08 8.05 41.42
CA GLU A 455 -3.24 8.32 40.00
C GLU A 455 -1.91 8.18 39.27
N ILE A 456 -1.94 7.59 38.08
CA ILE A 456 -0.77 7.45 37.21
C ILE A 456 -1.12 7.86 35.77
N TRP A 457 -0.09 8.11 34.97
CA TRP A 457 -0.22 8.28 33.53
C TRP A 457 0.10 6.98 32.81
N TYR A 458 -0.91 6.36 32.19
CA TYR A 458 -0.72 5.26 31.25
C TYR A 458 -0.40 5.84 29.87
N ALA A 459 0.83 5.61 29.38
CA ALA A 459 1.25 6.03 28.06
C ALA A 459 0.90 4.95 27.02
N SER A 460 -0.01 5.28 26.10
CA SER A 460 -0.43 4.38 25.04
C SER A 460 0.26 4.68 23.71
N PHE A 461 0.40 3.64 22.90
CA PHE A 461 0.90 3.68 21.52
C PHE A 461 -0.02 2.83 20.61
N GLY A 462 0.12 3.00 19.30
CA GLY A 462 -0.65 2.26 18.30
C GLY A 462 -2.17 2.36 18.51
N SER A 463 -2.86 1.23 18.40
CA SER A 463 -4.33 1.20 18.44
C SER A 463 -4.95 1.70 19.77
N ASN A 464 -4.23 1.62 20.89
CA ASN A 464 -4.73 2.12 22.19
C ASN A 464 -4.70 3.65 22.29
N MET A 465 -4.08 4.34 21.34
CA MET A 465 -4.20 5.81 21.22
C MET A 465 -5.61 6.23 20.78
N TRP A 466 -6.39 5.29 20.23
CA TRP A 466 -7.80 5.51 19.93
C TRP A 466 -8.64 5.34 21.20
N LYS A 467 -9.22 6.46 21.65
CA LYS A 467 -10.00 6.56 22.90
C LYS A 467 -11.06 5.46 23.03
N SER A 468 -11.85 5.20 21.99
CA SER A 468 -12.93 4.20 22.06
C SER A 468 -12.40 2.79 22.30
N ARG A 469 -11.20 2.47 21.80
CA ARG A 469 -10.56 1.18 22.07
C ARG A 469 -9.99 1.10 23.47
N PHE A 470 -9.26 2.14 23.92
CA PHE A 470 -8.74 2.16 25.29
C PHE A 470 -9.88 2.07 26.32
N PHE A 471 -11.01 2.71 26.04
CA PHE A 471 -12.18 2.70 26.92
C PHE A 471 -12.78 1.30 27.07
N CYS A 472 -12.61 0.39 26.12
CA CYS A 472 -13.00 -1.01 26.32
C CYS A 472 -12.27 -1.65 27.51
N TYR A 473 -11.01 -1.30 27.79
CA TYR A 473 -10.29 -1.81 28.96
C TYR A 473 -10.84 -1.32 30.29
N ILE A 474 -11.41 -0.11 30.30
CA ILE A 474 -11.95 0.53 31.50
C ILE A 474 -13.43 0.15 31.67
N GLU A 475 -14.25 0.44 30.67
CA GLU A 475 -15.71 0.30 30.73
C GLU A 475 -16.19 -1.13 30.42
N GLY A 476 -15.36 -1.93 29.75
CA GLY A 476 -15.71 -3.21 29.16
C GLY A 476 -16.28 -3.07 27.75
N GLY A 477 -16.42 -4.19 27.04
CA GLY A 477 -16.99 -4.24 25.69
C GLY A 477 -15.96 -4.45 24.60
N GLN A 478 -16.33 -4.15 23.36
CA GLN A 478 -15.52 -4.43 22.18
C GLN A 478 -15.83 -3.43 21.07
N VAL A 479 -14.79 -2.90 20.44
CA VAL A 479 -14.91 -2.10 19.21
C VAL A 479 -14.41 -2.89 18.00
N ILE A 480 -14.80 -2.45 16.81
CA ILE A 480 -14.37 -3.02 15.54
C ILE A 480 -12.82 -3.05 15.49
N GLY A 481 -12.24 -4.18 15.09
CA GLY A 481 -10.79 -4.41 15.07
C GLY A 481 -10.18 -4.93 16.39
N MET A 482 -10.97 -5.15 17.44
CA MET A 482 -10.53 -5.95 18.60
C MET A 482 -10.80 -7.43 18.35
N LYS A 483 -9.81 -8.30 18.58
CA LYS A 483 -9.98 -9.75 18.40
C LYS A 483 -11.02 -10.33 19.36
N LYS A 484 -11.11 -9.78 20.58
CA LYS A 484 -11.94 -10.29 21.68
C LYS A 484 -12.44 -9.12 22.56
N PRO A 485 -13.57 -9.27 23.26
CA PRO A 485 -14.10 -8.24 24.15
C PRO A 485 -13.23 -8.12 25.42
N CYS A 486 -13.19 -6.91 25.98
CA CYS A 486 -12.62 -6.62 27.28
C CYS A 486 -13.67 -6.77 28.38
N SER A 487 -13.26 -7.31 29.53
CA SER A 487 -14.11 -7.41 30.72
C SER A 487 -14.39 -6.04 31.34
N GLY A 488 -13.47 -5.09 31.14
CA GLY A 488 -13.47 -3.80 31.82
C GLY A 488 -12.72 -3.90 33.15
N SER A 489 -12.29 -2.75 33.66
CA SER A 489 -11.73 -2.59 34.99
C SER A 489 -12.80 -2.74 36.06
N MET A 490 -12.37 -3.01 37.29
CA MET A 490 -13.25 -2.99 38.45
C MET A 490 -13.77 -1.58 38.73
N ASP A 491 -12.89 -0.57 38.68
CA ASP A 491 -13.28 0.83 38.53
C ASP A 491 -13.49 1.20 37.06
N ARG A 492 -14.76 1.39 36.67
CA ARG A 492 -15.15 1.73 35.29
C ARG A 492 -15.24 3.23 35.01
N ASN A 493 -14.81 4.08 35.95
CA ASN A 493 -14.79 5.51 35.69
C ASN A 493 -13.78 5.83 34.58
N PRO A 494 -14.16 6.66 33.59
CA PRO A 494 -13.27 6.98 32.49
C PRO A 494 -12.02 7.72 32.98
N PRO A 495 -10.92 7.71 32.21
CA PRO A 495 -9.71 8.46 32.54
C PRO A 495 -10.02 9.92 32.87
N LYS A 496 -9.44 10.41 33.97
CA LYS A 496 -9.69 11.77 34.47
C LYS A 496 -9.15 12.83 33.52
N GLU A 497 -8.10 12.49 32.78
CA GLU A 497 -7.47 13.38 31.82
C GLU A 497 -6.88 12.57 30.65
N THR A 498 -6.76 13.20 29.48
CA THR A 498 -6.10 12.64 28.31
C THR A 498 -5.18 13.69 27.70
N ARG A 499 -3.93 13.35 27.44
CA ARG A 499 -2.94 14.27 26.85
C ARG A 499 -2.15 13.60 25.73
N TRP A 500 -1.85 14.36 24.70
CA TRP A 500 -0.94 13.93 23.64
C TRP A 500 0.45 14.46 23.94
N LYS A 501 1.46 13.60 23.89
CA LYS A 501 2.84 13.98 24.13
C LYS A 501 3.76 13.30 23.13
N THR A 502 4.79 14.05 22.73
CA THR A 502 5.87 13.56 21.89
C THR A 502 7.10 13.36 22.76
N PHE A 503 7.72 12.19 22.66
CA PHE A 503 8.94 11.84 23.37
C PHE A 503 10.10 11.70 22.36
N PRO A 504 11.29 12.26 22.65
CA PRO A 504 12.41 12.32 21.72
C PRO A 504 13.21 11.01 21.68
N HIS A 505 12.52 9.89 21.49
CA HIS A 505 13.14 8.57 21.34
C HIS A 505 12.32 7.69 20.40
N ARG A 506 12.98 6.73 19.76
CA ARG A 506 12.35 5.71 18.95
C ARG A 506 11.59 4.70 19.79
N LEU A 507 10.37 4.40 19.36
CA LEU A 507 9.59 3.27 19.89
C LEU A 507 10.00 1.97 19.19
N PHE A 508 10.31 0.93 19.95
CA PHE A 508 10.53 -0.43 19.45
C PHE A 508 9.71 -1.45 20.23
N PHE A 509 9.48 -2.63 19.65
CA PHE A 509 8.69 -3.68 20.28
C PHE A 509 9.60 -4.81 20.75
N GLY A 510 9.57 -5.13 22.05
CA GLY A 510 10.09 -6.36 22.58
C GLY A 510 9.04 -7.46 22.48
N ARG A 511 9.47 -8.63 22.01
CA ARG A 511 8.69 -9.84 21.68
C ARG A 511 8.12 -9.85 20.26
N ASP A 512 8.24 -11.00 19.62
CA ASP A 512 7.72 -11.25 18.28
C ASP A 512 6.19 -11.41 18.26
N PHE A 513 5.56 -11.73 19.40
CA PHE A 513 4.13 -12.00 19.51
C PHE A 513 3.58 -11.88 20.93
N THR A 514 2.31 -11.47 21.06
CA THR A 514 1.48 -11.58 22.27
C THR A 514 0.10 -12.18 21.94
N GLN A 515 -0.48 -12.92 22.89
CA GLN A 515 -1.76 -13.60 22.67
C GLN A 515 -2.93 -12.64 22.45
N THR A 516 -2.89 -11.46 23.09
CA THR A 516 -3.95 -10.44 23.00
C THR A 516 -3.82 -9.64 21.71
N TRP A 517 -2.59 -9.31 21.29
CA TRP A 517 -2.37 -8.31 20.24
C TRP A 517 -1.84 -8.88 18.93
N GLY A 518 -1.36 -10.12 18.91
CA GLY A 518 -0.73 -10.70 17.72
C GLY A 518 0.76 -10.36 17.66
N PRO A 519 1.33 -10.09 16.47
CA PRO A 519 2.74 -9.74 16.34
C PRO A 519 3.12 -8.47 17.12
N GLY A 520 4.23 -8.51 17.86
CA GLY A 520 4.61 -7.44 18.79
C GLY A 520 3.74 -7.42 20.06
N GLY A 521 4.20 -6.77 21.13
CA GLY A 521 3.27 -6.46 22.22
C GLY A 521 3.80 -5.90 23.53
N VAL A 522 5.11 -5.65 23.66
CA VAL A 522 5.59 -4.71 24.68
C VAL A 522 6.41 -3.66 23.96
N ALA A 523 6.02 -2.39 24.04
CA ALA A 523 6.80 -1.32 23.46
C ALA A 523 7.80 -0.75 24.47
N PHE A 524 8.97 -0.40 23.96
CA PHE A 524 10.06 0.22 24.69
C PHE A 524 10.48 1.48 23.94
N LEU A 525 10.97 2.47 24.68
CA LEU A 525 11.67 3.60 24.09
C LEU A 525 13.16 3.28 24.09
N ASP A 526 13.83 3.49 22.95
CA ASP A 526 15.27 3.33 22.84
C ASP A 526 15.97 4.59 23.38
N PRO A 527 16.59 4.56 24.57
CA PRO A 527 17.24 5.74 25.13
C PRO A 527 18.49 6.15 24.34
N LEU A 528 19.01 5.28 23.46
CA LEU A 528 20.18 5.53 22.60
C LEU A 528 19.80 6.06 21.22
N SER A 529 18.51 6.21 20.92
CA SER A 529 18.06 6.79 19.66
C SER A 529 18.42 8.27 19.57
N ASN A 530 18.64 8.76 18.35
CA ASN A 530 18.95 10.17 18.14
C ASN A 530 17.75 11.06 18.54
N ASN A 531 18.00 12.30 18.97
CA ASN A 531 16.95 13.24 19.39
C ASN A 531 16.00 13.68 18.25
N GLU A 532 16.26 13.24 17.02
CA GLU A 532 15.41 13.52 15.85
C GLU A 532 14.27 12.48 15.71
N GLU A 533 14.45 11.27 16.25
CA GLU A 533 13.43 10.24 16.32
C GLU A 533 12.38 10.56 17.41
N LYS A 534 11.10 10.44 17.06
CA LYS A 534 9.99 10.87 17.91
C LYS A 534 8.95 9.77 18.08
N ALA A 535 8.63 9.45 19.33
CA ALA A 535 7.48 8.61 19.68
C ALA A 535 6.28 9.49 20.03
N TYR A 536 5.17 9.27 19.34
CA TYR A 536 3.90 9.94 19.61
C TYR A 536 3.04 9.06 20.51
N MET A 537 2.65 9.59 21.65
CA MET A 537 1.88 8.84 22.65
C MET A 537 0.62 9.60 23.06
N CYS A 538 -0.42 8.83 23.34
CA CYS A 538 -1.62 9.33 24.01
C CYS A 538 -1.60 8.84 25.46
N LEU A 539 -1.54 9.77 26.42
CA LEU A 539 -1.45 9.49 27.84
C LEU A 539 -2.84 9.59 28.45
N TYR A 540 -3.23 8.57 29.21
CA TYR A 540 -4.49 8.52 29.96
C TYR A 540 -4.21 8.57 31.45
N LYS A 541 -4.83 9.51 32.17
CA LYS A 541 -4.71 9.60 33.63
C LYS A 541 -5.73 8.65 34.27
N ILE A 542 -5.24 7.54 34.81
CA ILE A 542 -6.03 6.46 35.40
C ILE A 542 -5.56 6.17 36.83
N THR A 543 -6.32 5.41 37.60
CA THR A 543 -5.85 4.95 38.92
C THR A 543 -4.84 3.81 38.78
N LEU A 544 -4.00 3.61 39.78
CA LEU A 544 -3.06 2.50 39.82
C LEU A 544 -3.78 1.15 39.89
N GLU A 545 -4.99 1.12 40.42
CA GLU A 545 -5.87 -0.05 40.37
C GLU A 545 -6.33 -0.37 38.94
N GLN A 546 -6.84 0.63 38.21
CA GLN A 546 -7.20 0.50 36.80
C GLN A 546 -6.01 0.06 35.94
N PHE A 547 -4.80 0.57 36.23
CA PHE A 547 -3.59 0.16 35.52
C PHE A 547 -3.30 -1.34 35.66
N ASN A 548 -3.49 -1.91 36.84
CA ASN A 548 -3.33 -3.34 37.06
C ASN A 548 -4.37 -4.16 36.27
N ASP A 549 -5.62 -3.70 36.21
CA ASP A 549 -6.67 -4.36 35.42
C ASP A 549 -6.42 -4.25 33.91
N VAL A 550 -5.90 -3.12 33.43
CA VAL A 550 -5.47 -2.94 32.04
C VAL A 550 -4.32 -3.91 31.75
N LEU A 551 -3.27 -3.89 32.57
CA LEU A 551 -2.09 -4.73 32.40
C LEU A 551 -2.44 -6.22 32.35
N LEU A 552 -3.36 -6.65 33.21
CA LEU A 552 -3.88 -8.02 33.19
C LEU A 552 -4.57 -8.33 31.87
N GLN A 553 -5.57 -7.54 31.48
CA GLN A 553 -6.33 -7.75 30.24
C GLN A 553 -5.44 -7.71 28.97
N GLU A 554 -4.33 -6.96 29.02
CA GLU A 554 -3.35 -6.91 27.92
C GLU A 554 -2.46 -8.17 27.86
N ASN A 555 -2.18 -8.82 28.99
CA ASN A 555 -1.14 -9.86 29.10
C ASN A 555 -1.64 -11.28 29.41
N ASP A 556 -2.78 -11.48 30.08
CA ASP A 556 -3.31 -12.81 30.41
C ASP A 556 -4.85 -12.80 30.57
N ARG A 557 -5.51 -13.93 30.28
CA ARG A 557 -6.98 -14.05 30.23
C ARG A 557 -7.62 -14.65 31.48
N ASP A 558 -6.87 -15.43 32.26
CA ASP A 558 -7.47 -16.35 33.24
C ASP A 558 -6.85 -16.25 34.65
N HIS A 559 -6.16 -15.15 34.99
CA HIS A 559 -5.60 -14.95 36.32
C HIS A 559 -6.58 -14.22 37.26
N ASP A 560 -6.95 -14.87 38.37
CA ASP A 560 -7.66 -14.23 39.48
C ASP A 560 -6.66 -13.41 40.33
N MET A 561 -6.83 -12.08 40.33
CA MET A 561 -5.91 -11.15 40.97
C MET A 561 -6.15 -11.05 42.49
N ASN A 562 -5.57 -11.99 43.22
CA ASN A 562 -5.49 -11.95 44.69
C ASN A 562 -4.53 -10.85 45.21
N CYS A 563 -3.59 -10.39 44.38
CA CYS A 563 -2.63 -9.32 44.66
C CYS A 563 -2.39 -8.46 43.40
N PRO A 564 -1.91 -7.21 43.53
CA PRO A 564 -1.56 -6.38 42.37
C PRO A 564 -0.28 -6.87 41.69
N LEU A 565 -0.21 -6.75 40.36
CA LEU A 565 1.01 -6.94 39.56
C LEU A 565 1.99 -5.77 39.76
N PHE A 566 1.45 -4.59 40.05
CA PHE A 566 2.18 -3.36 40.25
C PHE A 566 1.62 -2.60 41.46
N ASP A 567 2.38 -2.55 42.56
CA ASP A 567 1.96 -1.97 43.83
C ASP A 567 2.64 -0.62 44.13
N LEU A 568 2.36 -0.04 45.30
CA LEU A 568 2.96 1.23 45.72
C LEU A 568 4.47 1.12 45.92
N ASN A 569 4.98 -0.04 46.38
CA ASN A 569 6.42 -0.22 46.57
C ASN A 569 7.16 -0.24 45.23
N ALA A 570 6.58 -0.88 44.22
CA ALA A 570 7.10 -0.84 42.85
C ALA A 570 7.08 0.58 42.27
N LEU A 571 6.02 1.35 42.55
CA LEU A 571 5.93 2.75 42.13
C LEU A 571 6.98 3.63 42.82
N ASP A 572 7.15 3.47 44.14
CA ASP A 572 8.13 4.21 44.93
C ASP A 572 9.57 3.86 44.50
N SER A 573 9.84 2.61 44.15
CA SER A 573 11.12 2.18 43.58
C SER A 573 11.40 2.88 42.24
N ILE A 574 10.43 2.95 41.31
CA ILE A 574 10.59 3.73 40.07
C ILE A 574 10.84 5.20 40.36
N ALA A 575 10.08 5.79 41.29
CA ALA A 575 10.19 7.22 41.58
C ALA A 575 11.58 7.60 42.11
N ASN A 576 12.24 6.67 42.82
CA ASN A 576 13.58 6.88 43.38
C ASN A 576 14.71 6.46 42.43
N GLU A 577 14.53 5.40 41.64
CA GLU A 577 15.58 4.77 40.82
C GLU A 577 15.46 5.09 39.32
N GLY A 578 14.39 5.78 38.90
CA GLY A 578 14.13 6.21 37.52
C GLY A 578 13.81 5.07 36.53
N SER A 579 13.91 3.81 36.94
CA SER A 579 13.65 2.63 36.11
C SER A 579 13.33 1.40 36.96
N LEU A 580 12.83 0.33 36.33
CA LEU A 580 12.70 -1.00 36.95
C LEU A 580 13.47 -2.02 36.13
N ILE A 581 14.23 -2.88 36.80
CA ILE A 581 14.87 -4.04 36.17
C ILE A 581 13.77 -5.05 35.81
N VAL A 582 13.68 -5.44 34.53
CA VAL A 582 12.65 -6.34 33.96
C VAL A 582 12.49 -7.66 34.72
N GLU A 583 13.51 -8.08 35.49
CA GLU A 583 13.48 -9.26 36.36
C GLU A 583 12.54 -9.13 37.56
N ALA A 584 12.21 -7.92 38.01
CA ALA A 584 11.19 -7.69 39.05
C ALA A 584 9.77 -8.07 38.57
N VAL A 585 9.51 -8.03 37.25
CA VAL A 585 8.24 -8.43 36.64
C VAL A 585 8.18 -9.95 36.40
N LYS A 586 9.31 -10.67 36.54
CA LYS A 586 9.35 -12.14 36.45
C LYS A 586 8.96 -12.85 37.75
N VAL A 587 8.84 -12.13 38.87
CA VAL A 587 8.47 -12.74 40.16
C VAL A 587 6.96 -12.71 40.35
N SER A 588 6.23 -13.52 39.58
CA SER A 588 4.85 -13.90 39.88
C SER A 588 4.71 -15.33 40.40
N THR A 589 5.81 -15.97 40.80
CA THR A 589 5.80 -17.30 41.45
C THR A 589 5.72 -17.26 42.98
N LEU A 590 5.46 -16.11 43.60
CA LEU A 590 5.35 -15.97 45.06
C LEU A 590 4.00 -15.39 45.49
N CYS A 591 2.91 -16.02 45.08
CA CYS A 591 1.60 -15.93 45.75
C CYS A 591 0.85 -17.26 45.58
N ASN A 592 1.26 -18.25 46.37
CA ASN A 592 0.43 -19.40 46.76
C ASN A 592 0.13 -19.28 48.25
#